data_AF-A0A7W0VBL4-F1
#
_entry.id   AF-A0A7W0VBL4-F1
#
_cell.length_a   1.000
_cell.length_b   1.000
_cell.length_c   1.000
_cell.angle_alpha   90.00
_cell.angle_beta   90.00
_cell.angle_gamma   90.00
#
_symmetry.space_group_name_H-M   'P 1'
#
loop_
_entity.id
_entity.type
_entity.pdbx_description
1 polymer ?
#
loop_
_entity_poly.entity_id
_entity_poly.type
_entity_poly.pdbx_seq_one_letter_code
_entity_poly.pdbx_strand_id
1 'polypeptide(L)'
;MIAAAPPLAELATRLRTGTSKVTVASAGPEAADLVGTLAIACGDLADGFAAPPESRRRITAHHRAWIAIREIDRAVTAAARRRLAPPEIVKRAQRAIDRADVLIGALLPA
;
A
#
# COMPACT_ATOMS: atom_id res chain seq x y z
N MET A 1 5.69 -1.41 -15.37
CA MET A 1 5.39 -2.36 -14.27
C MET A 1 5.80 -1.72 -12.96
N ILE A 2 4.86 -1.54 -12.03
CA ILE A 2 5.13 -0.94 -10.71
C ILE A 2 5.92 -1.96 -9.87
N ALA A 3 7.21 -1.73 -9.68
CA ALA A 3 8.13 -2.60 -8.93
C ALA A 3 7.92 -2.60 -7.40
N ALA A 4 6.84 -1.97 -6.91
CA ALA A 4 6.56 -1.75 -5.50
C ALA A 4 5.74 -2.88 -4.82
N ALA A 5 5.16 -3.80 -5.59
CA ALA A 5 4.32 -4.88 -5.08
C ALA A 5 5.01 -5.95 -4.19
N PRO A 6 6.27 -6.38 -4.47
CA PRO A 6 6.85 -7.54 -3.78
C PRO A 6 7.03 -7.36 -2.26
N PRO A 7 7.53 -6.22 -1.74
CA PRO A 7 7.71 -6.03 -0.30
C PRO A 7 6.40 -5.98 0.48
N LEU A 8 5.35 -5.40 -0.10
CA LEU A 8 4.03 -5.30 0.52
C LEU A 8 3.31 -6.64 0.52
N ALA A 9 3.44 -7.44 -0.55
CA ALA A 9 2.93 -8.81 -0.60
C ALA A 9 3.66 -9.73 0.41
N GLU A 10 4.98 -9.57 0.57
CA GLU A 10 5.75 -10.29 1.59
C GLU A 10 5.30 -9.89 3.00
N LEU A 11 5.14 -8.58 3.27
CA LEU A 11 4.64 -8.09 4.55
C LEU A 11 3.25 -8.64 4.86
N ALA A 12 2.32 -8.54 3.92
CA ALA A 12 0.97 -9.09 4.03
C ALA A 12 0.97 -10.60 4.30
N THR A 13 1.82 -11.35 3.60
CA THR A 13 1.98 -12.79 3.85
C THR A 13 2.50 -13.04 5.26
N ARG A 14 3.45 -12.25 5.78
CA ARG A 14 3.94 -12.41 7.16
C ARG A 14 2.92 -12.01 8.22
N LEU A 15 2.12 -10.99 7.97
CA LEU A 15 0.98 -10.64 8.82
C LEU A 15 -0.05 -11.78 8.86
N ARG A 16 -0.22 -12.51 7.76
CA ARG A 16 -1.07 -13.69 7.67
C ARG A 16 -0.46 -14.93 8.35
N THR A 17 0.88 -15.08 8.36
CA THR A 17 1.54 -16.32 8.79
C THR A 17 2.31 -16.26 10.12
N GLY A 18 2.62 -15.09 10.70
CA GLY A 18 3.33 -14.96 11.99
C GLY A 18 2.41 -14.38 13.07
N THR A 19 1.95 -15.10 14.10
CA THR A 19 2.62 -15.76 15.24
C THR A 19 3.47 -14.85 16.13
N SER A 20 2.84 -14.25 17.13
CA SER A 20 3.35 -14.28 18.50
C SER A 20 2.25 -14.83 19.40
N LYS A 21 2.62 -15.68 20.35
CA LYS A 21 1.77 -16.37 21.34
C LYS A 21 1.25 -15.39 22.40
N VAL A 22 0.60 -14.31 21.95
CA VAL A 22 -0.11 -13.31 22.75
C VAL A 22 -1.41 -13.04 22.02
N THR A 23 -2.50 -13.59 22.56
CA THR A 23 -3.90 -13.30 22.26
C THR A 23 -4.29 -13.34 20.78
N VAL A 24 -5.00 -14.41 20.42
CA VAL A 24 -5.78 -14.51 19.18
C VAL A 24 -6.92 -13.48 19.23
N ALA A 25 -6.58 -12.24 18.90
CA ALA A 25 -7.51 -11.14 18.69
C ALA A 25 -6.79 -10.10 17.82
N SER A 26 -6.88 -10.25 16.49
CA SER A 26 -6.52 -9.26 15.44
C SER A 26 -5.43 -9.61 14.42
N ALA A 27 -5.12 -10.88 14.15
CA ALA A 27 -4.64 -11.23 12.80
C ALA A 27 -5.86 -11.41 11.90
N GLY A 28 -6.52 -10.29 11.58
CA GLY A 28 -7.79 -10.26 10.83
C GLY A 28 -7.61 -10.31 9.30
N PRO A 29 -8.72 -10.29 8.53
CA PRO A 29 -8.75 -10.24 7.06
C PRO A 29 -7.90 -9.12 6.43
N GLU A 30 -7.46 -8.15 7.23
CA GLU A 30 -6.64 -6.99 6.88
C GLU A 30 -5.38 -7.33 6.05
N ALA A 31 -4.73 -8.47 6.27
CA ALA A 31 -3.52 -8.81 5.52
C ALA A 31 -3.80 -9.22 4.06
N ALA A 32 -4.87 -9.99 3.84
CA ALA A 32 -5.32 -10.31 2.48
C ALA A 32 -5.90 -9.07 1.78
N ASP A 33 -6.54 -8.21 2.57
CA ASP A 33 -7.03 -6.91 2.14
C ASP A 33 -5.88 -6.03 1.63
N LEU A 34 -4.72 -5.99 2.29
CA LEU A 34 -3.59 -5.15 1.86
C LEU A 34 -3.06 -5.48 0.46
N VAL A 35 -2.98 -6.77 0.07
CA VAL A 35 -2.54 -7.14 -1.28
C VAL A 35 -3.60 -6.77 -2.32
N GLY A 36 -4.89 -6.98 -1.98
CA GLY A 36 -6.01 -6.55 -2.81
C GLY A 36 -6.05 -5.05 -3.01
N THR A 37 -5.98 -4.28 -1.93
CA THR A 37 -5.92 -2.82 -1.92
C THR A 37 -4.73 -2.29 -2.72
N LEU A 38 -3.56 -2.94 -2.63
CA LEU A 38 -2.41 -2.57 -3.44
C LEU A 38 -2.63 -2.84 -4.93
N ALA A 39 -3.23 -4.00 -5.28
CA ALA A 39 -3.54 -4.32 -6.66
C ALA A 39 -4.54 -3.31 -7.25
N ILE A 40 -5.56 -2.92 -6.47
CA ILE A 40 -6.53 -1.88 -6.84
C ILE A 40 -5.82 -0.55 -7.03
N ALA A 41 -4.98 -0.12 -6.08
CA ALA A 41 -4.22 1.12 -6.17
C ALA A 41 -3.31 1.16 -7.42
N CYS A 42 -2.65 0.04 -7.74
CA CYS A 42 -1.84 -0.07 -8.96
C CYS A 42 -2.71 0.02 -10.23
N GLY A 43 -3.89 -0.59 -10.21
CA GLY A 43 -4.88 -0.49 -11.29
C GLY A 43 -5.37 0.94 -11.50
N ASP A 44 -5.72 1.63 -10.42
CA ASP A 44 -6.14 3.04 -10.43
C ASP A 44 -5.01 3.96 -10.92
N LEU A 45 -3.76 3.72 -10.51
CA LEU A 45 -2.61 4.46 -11.05
C LEU A 45 -2.47 4.22 -12.55
N ALA A 46 -2.54 2.97 -13.00
CA ALA A 46 -2.43 2.63 -14.42
C ALA A 46 -3.56 3.28 -15.23
N ASP A 47 -4.80 3.25 -14.74
CA ASP A 47 -5.95 3.91 -15.37
C ASP A 47 -5.75 5.43 -15.43
N GLY A 48 -5.28 6.03 -14.34
CA GLY A 48 -5.00 7.46 -14.27
C GLY A 48 -3.90 7.90 -15.25
N PHE A 49 -2.80 7.14 -15.33
CA PHE A 49 -1.72 7.43 -16.28
C PHE A 49 -2.12 7.21 -17.75
N ALA A 50 -3.07 6.32 -18.03
CA ALA A 50 -3.61 6.11 -19.37
C ALA A 50 -4.59 7.22 -19.81
N ALA A 51 -5.17 7.95 -18.86
CA ALA A 51 -6.11 9.04 -19.14
C ALA A 51 -5.39 10.36 -19.50
N PRO A 52 -6.04 11.25 -20.29
CA PRO A 52 -5.47 12.55 -20.63
C PRO A 52 -5.04 13.34 -19.38
N PRO A 53 -3.94 14.10 -19.44
CA PRO A 53 -3.54 15.03 -18.39
C PRO A 53 -4.72 15.91 -17.96
N GLU A 54 -4.84 16.17 -16.65
CA GLU A 54 -5.88 17.01 -16.04
C GLU A 54 -7.34 16.56 -16.24
N SER A 55 -7.57 15.44 -16.92
CA SER A 55 -8.92 14.90 -17.05
C SER A 55 -9.50 14.51 -15.70
N ARG A 56 -10.82 14.70 -15.53
CA ARG A 56 -11.53 14.27 -14.31
C ARG A 56 -11.32 12.78 -14.00
N ARG A 57 -11.22 11.94 -15.03
CA ARG A 57 -10.90 10.51 -14.89
C ARG A 57 -9.53 10.30 -14.25
N ARG A 58 -8.50 10.98 -14.75
CA ARG A 58 -7.14 10.93 -14.21
C ARG A 58 -7.08 11.37 -12.75
N ILE A 59 -7.69 12.52 -12.45
CA ILE A 59 -7.77 13.05 -11.08
C ILE A 59 -8.47 12.05 -10.14
N THR A 60 -9.60 11.49 -10.58
CA THR A 60 -10.37 10.52 -9.79
C THR A 60 -9.58 9.24 -9.54
N ALA A 61 -8.94 8.69 -10.56
CA ALA A 61 -8.15 7.47 -10.46
C ALA A 61 -6.92 7.68 -9.53
N HIS A 62 -6.19 8.77 -9.70
CA HIS A 62 -5.08 9.11 -8.80
C HIS A 62 -5.53 9.40 -7.37
N HIS A 63 -6.70 10.03 -7.17
CA HIS A 63 -7.26 10.24 -5.84
C HIS A 63 -7.63 8.92 -5.15
N ARG A 64 -8.25 7.98 -5.87
CA ARG A 64 -8.54 6.63 -5.34
C ARG A 64 -7.27 5.87 -4.98
N ALA A 65 -6.27 5.89 -5.86
CA ALA A 65 -4.97 5.31 -5.59
C ALA A 65 -4.32 5.92 -4.34
N TRP A 66 -4.40 7.24 -4.16
CA TRP A 66 -3.87 7.92 -2.99
C TRP A 66 -4.55 7.47 -1.69
N ILE A 67 -5.88 7.37 -1.67
CA ILE A 67 -6.63 6.86 -0.50
C ILE A 67 -6.15 5.44 -0.14
N ALA A 68 -6.10 4.55 -1.13
CA ALA A 68 -5.67 3.17 -0.94
C ALA A 68 -4.23 3.07 -0.40
N ILE A 69 -3.31 3.90 -0.90
CA ILE A 69 -1.93 3.95 -0.40
C ILE A 69 -1.86 4.45 1.04
N ARG A 70 -2.72 5.41 1.43
CA ARG A 70 -2.79 5.89 2.84
C ARG A 70 -3.33 4.83 3.78
N GLU A 71 -4.25 3.99 3.33
CA GLU A 71 -4.72 2.84 4.11
C GLU A 71 -3.60 1.81 4.31
N ILE A 72 -2.84 1.50 3.24
CA ILE A 72 -1.68 0.62 3.31
C ILE A 72 -0.63 1.19 4.28
N ASP A 73 -0.32 2.48 4.20
CA ASP A 73 0.64 3.16 5.09
C ASP A 73 0.25 3.08 6.57
N ARG A 74 -1.04 3.27 6.88
CA ARG A 74 -1.57 3.08 8.24
C ARG A 74 -1.37 1.65 8.72
N ALA A 75 -1.63 0.66 7.88
CA ALA A 75 -1.46 -0.74 8.24
C ALA A 75 0.02 -1.12 8.43
N VAL A 76 0.91 -0.64 7.56
CA VAL A 76 2.37 -0.82 7.71
C VAL A 76 2.86 -0.18 9.01
N THR A 77 2.41 1.04 9.31
CA THR A 77 2.73 1.74 10.56
C THR A 77 2.22 0.98 11.78
N ALA A 78 0.99 0.44 11.73
CA ALA A 78 0.43 -0.37 12.81
C ALA A 78 1.24 -1.67 13.02
N ALA A 79 1.61 -2.35 11.93
CA ALA A 79 2.46 -3.53 11.96
C ALA A 79 3.84 -3.24 12.55
N ALA A 80 4.43 -2.10 12.21
CA ALA A 80 5.70 -1.63 12.77
C ALA A 80 5.59 -1.41 14.29
N ARG A 81 4.58 -0.66 14.74
CA ARG A 81 4.35 -0.35 16.16
C ARG A 81 4.11 -1.61 16.99
N ARG A 82 3.35 -2.57 16.44
CA ARG A 82 3.02 -3.84 17.09
C ARG A 82 4.09 -4.92 16.91
N ARG A 83 5.20 -4.63 16.21
CA ARG A 83 6.29 -5.57 15.90
C ARG A 83 5.80 -6.88 15.26
N LEU A 84 4.78 -6.79 14.41
CA LEU A 84 4.15 -7.95 13.76
C LEU A 84 4.96 -8.48 12.57
N ALA A 85 5.96 -7.72 12.12
CA ALA A 85 6.86 -8.12 11.05
C ALA A 85 8.30 -7.68 11.36
N PRO A 86 9.31 -8.35 10.78
CA PRO A 86 10.70 -7.93 10.90
C PRO A 86 10.92 -6.48 10.44
N PRO A 87 11.77 -5.71 11.14
CA PRO A 87 12.03 -4.30 10.81
C PRO A 87 12.46 -4.07 9.36
N GLU A 88 13.24 -4.98 8.77
CA GLU A 88 13.69 -4.86 7.39
C GLU A 88 12.55 -4.94 6.36
N ILE A 89 11.51 -5.73 6.64
CA ILE A 89 10.35 -5.88 5.75
C ILE A 89 9.48 -4.65 5.83
N VAL A 90 9.21 -4.17 7.05
CA VAL A 90 8.52 -2.90 7.29
C VAL A 90 9.25 -1.76 6.57
N LYS A 91 10.58 -1.69 6.68
CA LYS A 91 11.40 -0.66 6.01
C LYS A 91 11.36 -0.76 4.49
N ARG A 92 11.27 -1.96 3.91
CA ARG A 92 11.11 -2.14 2.46
C ARG A 92 9.69 -1.78 2.01
N ALA A 93 8.68 -2.10 2.79
CA ALA A 93 7.29 -1.70 2.55
C ALA A 93 7.12 -0.17 2.62
N GLN A 94 7.71 0.48 3.62
CA GLN A 94 7.68 1.95 3.73
C GLN A 94 8.33 2.62 2.51
N ARG A 95 9.51 2.14 2.08
CA ARG A 95 10.16 2.66 0.87
C ARG A 95 9.33 2.46 -0.40
N ALA A 96 8.49 1.43 -0.46
CA ALA A 96 7.58 1.21 -1.57
C ALA A 96 6.43 2.24 -1.55
N ILE A 97 5.90 2.55 -0.36
CA ILE A 97 4.90 3.61 -0.15
C ILE A 97 5.48 4.98 -0.53
N ASP A 98 6.68 5.33 -0.04
CA ASP A 98 7.31 6.63 -0.30
C ASP A 98 7.48 6.88 -1.81
N ARG A 99 7.83 5.84 -2.58
CA ARG A 99 7.92 5.94 -4.04
C ARG A 99 6.56 6.17 -4.70
N ALA A 100 5.52 5.51 -4.21
CA ALA A 100 4.16 5.71 -4.71
C ALA A 100 3.68 7.14 -4.41
N ASP A 101 4.01 7.66 -3.23
CA ASP A 101 3.73 9.05 -2.84
C ASP A 101 4.42 10.06 -3.76
N VAL A 102 5.69 9.85 -4.13
CA VAL A 102 6.39 10.72 -5.10
C VAL A 102 5.70 10.70 -6.47
N LEU A 103 5.31 9.52 -6.94
CA LEU A 103 4.62 9.38 -8.24
C LEU A 103 3.26 10.08 -8.23
N ILE A 104 2.53 10.04 -7.12
CA ILE A 104 1.24 10.73 -6.95
C ILE A 104 1.44 12.24 -6.77
N GLY A 105 2.42 12.65 -5.96
CA GLY A 105 2.69 14.06 -5.67
C GLY A 105 3.13 14.84 -6.92
N ALA A 106 3.84 14.20 -7.85
CA ALA A 106 4.20 14.78 -9.14
C ALA A 106 2.99 15.08 -10.06
N LEU A 107 1.78 14.68 -9.67
CA LEU A 107 0.54 14.86 -10.45
C LEU A 107 -0.39 15.94 -9.89
N LEU A 108 -0.07 16.53 -8.73
CA LEU A 108 -0.81 17.67 -8.19
C LEU A 108 -0.23 18.95 -8.82
N PRO A 109 -1.04 19.80 -9.45
CA PRO A 109 -0.56 21.11 -9.91
C PRO A 109 -0.07 21.92 -8.70
N ALA A 110 1.08 22.57 -8.87
CA ALA A 110 1.67 23.47 -7.89
C ALA A 110 0.78 24.68 -7.58
#